data_AF-A0A8B6GIR0-F1
#
_entry.id   AF-A0A8B6GIR0-F1
#
_cell.length_a   1.000
_cell.length_b   1.000
_cell.length_c   1.000
_cell.angle_alpha   90.00
_cell.angle_beta   90.00
_cell.angle_gamma   90.00
#
_symmetry.space_group_name_H-M   'P 1'
#
loop_
_entity.id
_entity.type
_entity.pdbx_description
1 polymer ?
#
loop_
_entity_poly.entity_id
_entity_poly.type
_entity_poly.pdbx_seq_one_letter_code
_entity_poly.pdbx_strand_id
1 'polypeptide(L)'
;MFAEVSEDDITDLLELKDSKSTKRCITHSLKSFRGFLGEDNEFETFDKPKLNEKLRLFFASLRKTDGNHLKKSTLTNYRYGLTKYLKEHCSIDITKDAQFAGSKDVFKAVVVNLKKKGYASTEHKPPISKEDLQKLYNTNSIAINTTTPYGLQKKVWFDIMFYLCRRGQENLRSMTKNTFAIKTDSSGREYVHQQIDEYDKNHRDEASPDDTVGEARMYARKGDPLCPVLSFKLYLEKLHPALNDFWQRTKDSFDITDTTWYCKAPMGKNSLSVMMPEISEKAKLSRRYTNHSIRATSITAMDESGIEARHIMRASGHRSEASIRSYSKRLSENKQREMSDSLNSILQTNQSDNINHELQSENAKGDHNITVTTPEAQPLLGLSAAEIEALFSYETTLEEIPVTPMDITVAPQNVCVSDNQNKENSPHPAVSSNVQLSMNNVQPWWNTHTMNLCPNITNSVVNFNIYK
;
A
#
# COMPACT_ATOMS: atom_id res chain seq x y z
N MET A 1 16.58 -39.57 -16.91
CA MET A 1 15.14 -39.86 -17.08
C MET A 1 14.47 -38.53 -17.33
N PHE A 2 13.72 -38.42 -18.42
CA PHE A 2 12.97 -37.22 -18.79
C PHE A 2 11.49 -37.60 -18.85
N ALA A 3 10.60 -36.69 -18.45
CA ALA A 3 9.18 -36.85 -18.74
C ALA A 3 8.93 -36.57 -20.22
N GLU A 4 7.95 -37.26 -20.81
CA GLU A 4 7.34 -36.77 -22.05
C GLU A 4 6.58 -35.48 -21.72
N VAL A 5 6.78 -34.45 -22.54
CA VAL A 5 6.18 -33.12 -22.39
C VAL A 5 5.61 -32.76 -23.75
N SER A 6 4.33 -32.40 -23.80
CA SER A 6 3.65 -31.99 -25.03
C SER A 6 3.84 -30.49 -25.30
N GLU A 7 3.55 -30.05 -26.53
CA GLU A 7 3.49 -28.61 -26.86
C GLU A 7 2.40 -27.88 -26.08
N ASP A 8 1.33 -28.58 -25.67
CA ASP A 8 0.29 -28.03 -24.79
C ASP A 8 0.85 -27.79 -23.38
N ASP A 9 1.63 -28.72 -22.82
CA ASP A 9 2.32 -28.54 -21.53
C ASP A 9 3.32 -27.36 -21.58
N ILE A 10 4.06 -27.21 -22.69
CA ILE A 10 4.96 -26.07 -22.91
C ILE A 10 4.17 -24.77 -22.97
N THR A 11 3.03 -24.76 -23.66
CA THR A 11 2.14 -23.60 -23.79
C THR A 11 1.57 -23.20 -22.42
N ASP A 12 1.09 -24.15 -21.62
CA ASP A 12 0.60 -23.93 -20.26
C ASP A 12 1.71 -23.38 -19.33
N LEU A 13 2.93 -23.88 -19.44
CA LEU A 13 4.09 -23.34 -18.69
C LEU A 13 4.42 -21.90 -19.09
N LEU A 14 4.39 -21.58 -20.40
CA LEU A 14 4.59 -20.22 -20.91
C LEU A 14 3.45 -19.27 -20.49
N GLU A 15 2.21 -19.75 -20.46
CA GLU A 15 1.04 -19.06 -19.91
C GLU A 15 1.20 -18.76 -18.42
N LEU A 16 1.74 -19.70 -17.63
CA LEU A 16 1.88 -19.60 -16.17
C LEU A 16 3.06 -18.73 -15.71
N LYS A 17 4.11 -18.59 -16.54
CA LYS A 17 5.27 -17.69 -16.34
C LYS A 17 4.86 -16.27 -15.91
N ASP A 18 3.74 -15.80 -16.46
CA ASP A 18 3.28 -14.42 -16.28
C ASP A 18 2.17 -14.24 -15.26
N SER A 19 2.44 -13.41 -14.25
CA SER A 19 1.47 -13.16 -13.19
C SER A 19 0.18 -12.53 -13.74
N LYS A 20 -0.96 -12.84 -13.11
CA LYS A 20 -2.25 -12.20 -13.44
C LYS A 20 -2.22 -10.67 -13.30
N SER A 21 -1.24 -10.10 -12.58
CA SER A 21 -1.00 -8.65 -12.54
C SER A 21 -0.23 -8.16 -13.77
N THR A 22 0.72 -8.94 -14.26
CA THR A 22 1.52 -8.66 -15.47
C THR A 22 0.62 -8.69 -16.70
N LYS A 23 -0.14 -9.79 -16.91
CA LYS A 23 -1.11 -9.91 -18.02
C LYS A 23 -2.09 -8.71 -18.05
N ARG A 24 -2.71 -8.36 -16.91
CA ARG A 24 -3.57 -7.16 -16.80
C ARG A 24 -2.87 -5.84 -17.11
N CYS A 25 -1.60 -5.67 -16.71
CA CYS A 25 -0.82 -4.48 -17.03
C CYS A 25 -0.58 -4.36 -18.54
N ILE A 26 -0.27 -5.46 -19.21
CA ILE A 26 -0.11 -5.51 -20.68
C ILE A 26 -1.44 -5.12 -21.34
N THR A 27 -2.53 -5.84 -21.05
CA THR A 27 -3.87 -5.58 -21.62
C THR A 27 -4.33 -4.13 -21.43
N HIS A 28 -4.13 -3.56 -20.24
CA HIS A 28 -4.49 -2.16 -19.96
C HIS A 28 -3.64 -1.17 -20.76
N SER A 29 -2.35 -1.47 -20.94
CA SER A 29 -1.44 -0.63 -21.73
C SER A 29 -1.81 -0.63 -23.21
N LEU A 30 -2.11 -1.81 -23.76
CA LEU A 30 -2.58 -1.98 -25.14
C LEU A 30 -3.91 -1.27 -25.37
N LYS A 31 -4.89 -1.44 -24.48
CA LYS A 31 -6.18 -0.75 -24.57
C LYS A 31 -6.00 0.78 -24.58
N SER A 32 -5.13 1.31 -23.72
CA SER A 32 -4.86 2.75 -23.69
C SER A 32 -4.12 3.25 -24.94
N PHE A 33 -3.21 2.46 -25.51
CA PHE A 33 -2.47 2.87 -26.71
C PHE A 33 -3.35 2.79 -27.96
N ARG A 34 -4.08 1.69 -28.17
CA ARG A 34 -5.06 1.58 -29.26
C ARG A 34 -6.15 2.67 -29.17
N GLY A 35 -6.63 2.97 -27.96
CA GLY A 35 -7.58 4.08 -27.74
C GLY A 35 -6.99 5.47 -28.04
N PHE A 36 -5.69 5.67 -27.86
CA PHE A 36 -5.00 6.91 -28.28
C PHE A 36 -4.81 7.00 -29.80
N LEU A 37 -4.61 5.86 -30.47
CA LEU A 37 -4.43 5.77 -31.92
C LEU A 37 -5.75 5.92 -32.72
N GLY A 38 -6.89 5.60 -32.11
CA GLY A 38 -8.20 5.71 -32.73
C GLY A 38 -8.40 4.70 -33.84
N GLU A 39 -8.52 5.17 -35.08
CA GLU A 39 -8.68 4.34 -36.27
C GLU A 39 -7.36 3.69 -36.72
N ASP A 40 -6.22 4.35 -36.50
CA ASP A 40 -4.86 3.87 -36.82
C ASP A 40 -4.35 2.89 -35.74
N ASN A 41 -5.18 1.96 -35.26
CA ASN A 41 -4.89 1.17 -34.04
C ASN A 41 -4.14 -0.14 -34.26
N GLU A 42 -3.91 -0.56 -35.50
CA GLU A 42 -3.10 -1.74 -35.89
C GLU A 42 -1.59 -1.44 -35.84
N PHE A 43 -1.11 -0.94 -34.70
CA PHE A 43 0.28 -0.49 -34.53
C PHE A 43 1.33 -1.59 -34.67
N GLU A 44 0.92 -2.86 -34.61
CA GLU A 44 1.74 -4.03 -34.90
C GLU A 44 2.25 -4.07 -36.35
N THR A 45 1.56 -3.38 -37.27
CA THR A 45 1.96 -3.25 -38.69
C THR A 45 2.93 -2.10 -38.95
N PHE A 46 3.18 -1.25 -37.96
CA PHE A 46 3.94 -0.02 -38.17
C PHE A 46 5.44 -0.29 -38.31
N ASP A 47 6.09 0.49 -39.16
CA ASP A 47 7.54 0.59 -39.13
C ASP A 47 8.02 1.26 -37.82
N LYS A 48 9.28 1.04 -37.49
CA LYS A 48 9.89 1.57 -36.26
C LYS A 48 9.85 3.11 -36.20
N PRO A 49 10.08 3.88 -37.29
CA PRO A 49 9.87 5.32 -37.32
C PRO A 49 8.45 5.77 -36.93
N LYS A 50 7.39 5.27 -37.59
CA LYS A 50 5.99 5.62 -37.29
C LYS A 50 5.63 5.23 -35.87
N LEU A 51 6.01 4.03 -35.42
CA LEU A 51 5.75 3.58 -34.06
C LEU A 51 6.45 4.47 -33.01
N ASN A 52 7.70 4.85 -33.24
CA ASN A 52 8.44 5.75 -32.37
C ASN A 52 7.79 7.15 -32.30
N GLU A 53 7.30 7.68 -33.42
CA GLU A 53 6.55 8.95 -33.43
C GLU A 53 5.27 8.88 -32.60
N LYS A 54 4.44 7.86 -32.83
CA LYS A 54 3.19 7.65 -32.08
C LYS A 54 3.45 7.46 -30.58
N LEU A 55 4.53 6.77 -30.21
CA LEU A 55 4.95 6.60 -28.81
C LEU A 55 5.43 7.91 -28.16
N ARG A 56 6.10 8.82 -28.89
CA ARG A 56 6.44 10.16 -28.39
C ARG A 56 5.18 10.91 -27.97
N LEU A 57 4.21 10.98 -28.88
CA LEU A 57 2.95 11.69 -28.65
C LEU A 57 2.15 11.04 -27.50
N PHE A 58 2.05 9.72 -27.48
CA PHE A 58 1.36 8.97 -26.42
C PHE A 58 1.93 9.23 -25.03
N PHE A 59 3.24 9.11 -24.83
CA PHE A 59 3.83 9.32 -23.49
C PHE A 59 3.70 10.78 -23.01
N ALA A 60 3.64 11.76 -23.92
CA ALA A 60 3.38 13.16 -23.59
C ALA A 60 1.89 13.45 -23.29
N SER A 61 0.98 12.80 -24.00
CA SER A 61 -0.48 13.02 -23.89
C SER A 61 -1.12 12.30 -22.71
N LEU A 62 -0.55 11.20 -22.22
CA LEU A 62 -1.11 10.38 -21.13
C LEU A 62 -1.53 11.20 -19.89
N ARG A 63 -2.84 11.18 -19.58
CA ARG A 63 -3.46 11.74 -18.37
C ARG A 63 -4.41 10.72 -17.72
N LYS A 64 -4.92 11.06 -16.55
CA LYS A 64 -6.11 10.44 -15.97
C LYS A 64 -7.39 10.90 -16.70
N THR A 65 -8.52 10.27 -16.40
CA THR A 65 -9.85 10.62 -16.92
C THR A 65 -10.36 12.00 -16.48
N ASP A 66 -9.85 12.53 -15.37
CA ASP A 66 -10.11 13.89 -14.85
C ASP A 66 -9.15 14.95 -15.44
N GLY A 67 -8.36 14.60 -16.47
CA GLY A 67 -7.34 15.45 -17.08
C GLY A 67 -6.04 15.59 -16.27
N ASN A 68 -5.99 15.12 -15.02
CA ASN A 68 -4.81 15.29 -14.16
C ASN A 68 -3.62 14.41 -14.58
N HIS A 69 -2.43 14.80 -14.12
CA HIS A 69 -1.20 14.03 -14.34
C HIS A 69 -1.26 12.63 -13.72
N LEU A 70 -0.68 11.66 -14.43
CA LEU A 70 -0.43 10.31 -13.91
C LEU A 70 0.71 10.31 -12.88
N LYS A 71 0.71 9.38 -11.93
CA LYS A 71 1.90 9.10 -11.13
C LYS A 71 2.99 8.47 -12.00
N LYS A 72 4.27 8.76 -11.68
CA LYS A 72 5.45 8.19 -12.39
C LYS A 72 5.38 6.66 -12.53
N SER A 73 4.89 5.96 -11.50
CA SER A 73 4.72 4.50 -11.51
C SER A 73 3.74 4.03 -12.58
N THR A 74 2.58 4.68 -12.70
CA THR A 74 1.57 4.37 -13.74
C THR A 74 2.14 4.57 -15.16
N LEU A 75 2.85 5.68 -15.40
CA LEU A 75 3.53 5.92 -16.68
C LEU A 75 4.60 4.86 -16.98
N THR A 76 5.32 4.39 -15.95
CA THR A 76 6.32 3.32 -16.09
C THR A 76 5.67 1.98 -16.43
N ASN A 77 4.50 1.68 -15.85
CA ASN A 77 3.71 0.49 -16.16
C ASN A 77 3.22 0.48 -17.60
N TYR A 78 2.77 1.63 -18.14
CA TYR A 78 2.40 1.75 -19.55
C TYR A 78 3.55 1.40 -20.49
N ARG A 79 4.74 1.98 -20.27
CA ARG A 79 5.93 1.66 -21.07
C ARG A 79 6.31 0.18 -20.92
N TYR A 80 6.26 -0.38 -19.72
CA TYR A 80 6.55 -1.79 -19.48
C TYR A 80 5.60 -2.72 -20.25
N GLY A 81 4.28 -2.49 -20.16
CA GLY A 81 3.27 -3.32 -20.83
C GLY A 81 3.42 -3.31 -22.36
N LEU A 82 3.63 -2.12 -22.95
CA LEU A 82 3.88 -1.98 -24.39
C LEU A 82 5.21 -2.63 -24.81
N THR A 83 6.30 -2.38 -24.07
CA THR A 83 7.61 -2.98 -24.36
C THR A 83 7.55 -4.49 -24.34
N LYS A 84 6.79 -5.06 -23.39
CA LYS A 84 6.67 -6.50 -23.24
C LYS A 84 5.91 -7.13 -24.42
N TYR A 85 4.73 -6.60 -24.73
CA TYR A 85 3.94 -7.07 -25.87
C TYR A 85 4.69 -6.96 -27.20
N LEU A 86 5.34 -5.82 -27.46
CA LEU A 86 6.10 -5.59 -28.70
C LEU A 86 7.30 -6.55 -28.84
N LYS A 87 7.90 -7.01 -27.74
CA LYS A 87 8.94 -8.05 -27.78
C LYS A 87 8.36 -9.41 -28.16
N GLU A 88 7.28 -9.80 -27.49
CA GLU A 88 6.69 -11.14 -27.60
C GLU A 88 5.97 -11.34 -28.95
N HIS A 89 5.33 -10.30 -29.50
CA HIS A 89 4.53 -10.39 -30.72
C HIS A 89 5.13 -9.70 -31.96
N CYS A 90 6.07 -8.77 -31.79
CA CYS A 90 6.65 -8.00 -32.91
C CYS A 90 8.19 -8.03 -32.96
N SER A 91 8.86 -8.71 -32.02
CA SER A 91 10.34 -8.68 -31.86
C SER A 91 10.95 -7.26 -31.74
N ILE A 92 10.20 -6.29 -31.20
CA ILE A 92 10.62 -4.88 -31.04
C ILE A 92 10.87 -4.55 -29.56
N ASP A 93 12.06 -4.06 -29.23
CA ASP A 93 12.40 -3.51 -27.90
C ASP A 93 12.48 -1.98 -27.91
N ILE A 94 11.34 -1.32 -27.64
CA ILE A 94 11.25 0.16 -27.57
C ILE A 94 12.11 0.80 -26.46
N THR A 95 12.72 0.01 -25.56
CA THR A 95 13.62 0.50 -24.52
C THR A 95 15.10 0.42 -24.88
N LYS A 96 15.49 -0.57 -25.70
CA LYS A 96 16.88 -0.77 -26.13
C LYS A 96 17.16 -0.26 -27.54
N ASP A 97 16.28 -0.51 -28.50
CA ASP A 97 16.49 -0.21 -29.92
C ASP A 97 16.76 1.30 -30.14
N ALA A 98 17.79 1.61 -30.94
CA ALA A 98 18.25 2.96 -31.22
C ALA A 98 17.21 3.81 -31.98
N GLN A 99 16.39 3.20 -32.84
CA GLN A 99 15.36 3.91 -33.61
C GLN A 99 14.28 4.55 -32.73
N PHE A 100 14.16 4.10 -31.47
CA PHE A 100 13.23 4.64 -30.48
C PHE A 100 13.83 5.78 -29.62
N ALA A 101 14.96 6.39 -30.02
CA ALA A 101 15.60 7.49 -29.27
C ALA A 101 14.61 8.60 -28.89
N GLY A 102 13.84 9.10 -29.87
CA GLY A 102 12.86 10.17 -29.64
C GLY A 102 11.81 9.85 -28.57
N SER A 103 11.19 8.66 -28.60
CA SER A 103 10.21 8.27 -27.57
C SER A 103 10.86 8.00 -26.22
N LYS A 104 12.09 7.46 -26.19
CA LYS A 104 12.87 7.30 -24.95
C LYS A 104 13.17 8.65 -24.28
N ASP A 105 13.52 9.67 -25.05
CA ASP A 105 13.85 11.00 -24.51
C ASP A 105 12.61 11.79 -24.11
N VAL A 106 11.52 11.74 -24.89
CA VAL A 106 10.22 12.28 -24.45
C VAL A 106 9.75 11.61 -23.16
N PHE A 107 9.85 10.28 -23.05
CA PHE A 107 9.51 9.57 -21.82
C PHE A 107 10.34 10.05 -20.61
N LYS A 108 11.66 10.24 -20.77
CA LYS A 108 12.53 10.82 -19.72
C LYS A 108 12.07 12.23 -19.34
N ALA A 109 11.79 13.09 -20.32
CA ALA A 109 11.36 14.47 -20.10
C ALA A 109 10.02 14.54 -19.33
N VAL A 110 9.05 13.69 -19.70
CA VAL A 110 7.77 13.56 -18.96
C VAL A 110 8.01 13.09 -17.53
N VAL A 111 8.86 12.08 -17.30
CA VAL A 111 9.20 11.61 -15.94
C VAL A 111 9.87 12.71 -15.11
N VAL A 112 10.73 13.55 -15.70
CA VAL A 112 11.32 14.72 -15.03
C VAL A 112 10.26 15.78 -14.71
N ASN A 113 9.34 16.08 -15.64
CA ASN A 113 8.24 17.02 -15.41
C ASN A 113 7.33 16.56 -14.25
N LEU A 114 6.96 15.26 -14.24
CA LEU A 114 6.20 14.65 -13.15
C LEU A 114 6.95 14.71 -11.81
N LYS A 115 8.28 14.56 -11.80
CA LYS A 115 9.09 14.73 -10.57
C LYS A 115 9.06 16.18 -10.09
N LYS A 116 9.28 17.17 -10.97
CA LYS A 116 9.22 18.61 -10.64
C LYS A 116 7.85 19.00 -10.06
N LYS A 117 6.77 18.41 -10.56
CA LYS A 117 5.39 18.63 -10.09
C LYS A 117 4.95 17.74 -8.91
N GLY A 118 5.85 16.98 -8.27
CA GLY A 118 5.54 16.14 -7.10
C GLY A 118 4.90 14.77 -7.38
N TYR A 119 4.47 14.48 -8.62
CA TYR A 119 3.83 13.22 -9.05
C TYR A 119 4.77 11.99 -9.11
N ALA A 120 6.03 12.14 -8.71
CA ALA A 120 6.98 11.04 -8.55
C ALA A 120 6.98 10.42 -7.14
N SER A 121 6.31 11.03 -6.16
CA SER A 121 6.23 10.51 -4.80
C SER A 121 5.41 9.21 -4.73
N THR A 122 5.85 8.27 -3.89
CA THR A 122 5.10 7.05 -3.55
C THR A 122 4.67 7.15 -2.09
N GLU A 123 3.37 7.18 -1.87
CA GLU A 123 2.77 7.09 -0.54
C GLU A 123 2.86 5.64 -0.05
N HIS A 124 3.77 5.39 0.88
CA HIS A 124 3.82 4.11 1.59
C HIS A 124 2.70 4.07 2.63
N LYS A 125 2.16 2.89 2.92
CA LYS A 125 1.18 2.74 3.99
C LYS A 125 1.91 2.88 5.33
N PRO A 126 1.45 3.75 6.24
CA PRO A 126 2.15 3.99 7.50
C PRO A 126 2.14 2.73 8.37
N PRO A 127 3.16 2.54 9.23
CA PRO A 127 3.11 1.56 10.30
C PRO A 127 1.96 1.90 11.27
N ILE A 128 1.44 0.87 11.91
CA ILE A 128 0.60 0.95 13.11
C ILE A 128 1.41 1.59 14.24
N SER A 129 0.84 2.58 14.93
CA SER A 129 1.54 3.27 16.03
C SER A 129 1.64 2.39 17.27
N LYS A 130 2.54 2.74 18.19
CA LYS A 130 2.74 2.00 19.45
C LYS A 130 1.47 1.98 20.30
N GLU A 131 0.74 3.08 20.32
CA GLU A 131 -0.51 3.27 21.07
C GLU A 131 -1.62 2.39 20.48
N ASP A 132 -1.73 2.33 19.14
CA ASP A 132 -2.69 1.46 18.46
C ASP A 132 -2.33 -0.03 18.60
N LEU A 133 -1.04 -0.39 18.65
CA LEU A 133 -0.60 -1.76 18.99
C LEU A 133 -0.94 -2.13 20.43
N GLN A 134 -0.68 -1.24 21.40
CA GLN A 134 -1.04 -1.44 22.81
C GLN A 134 -2.54 -1.57 22.99
N LYS A 135 -3.33 -0.76 22.27
CA LYS A 135 -4.79 -0.85 22.23
C LYS A 135 -5.27 -2.18 21.63
N LEU A 136 -4.65 -2.61 20.53
CA LEU A 136 -4.96 -3.88 19.88
C LEU A 136 -4.64 -5.08 20.77
N TYR A 137 -3.47 -5.11 21.41
CA TYR A 137 -3.00 -6.16 22.33
C TYR A 137 -3.43 -5.96 23.80
N ASN A 138 -4.41 -5.11 24.06
CA ASN A 138 -5.09 -5.10 25.35
C ASN A 138 -5.90 -6.39 25.50
N THR A 139 -5.89 -7.03 26.68
CA THR A 139 -6.66 -8.27 26.93
C THR A 139 -8.17 -8.11 26.74
N ASN A 140 -8.70 -6.90 26.90
CA ASN A 140 -10.11 -6.57 26.68
C ASN A 140 -10.44 -6.24 25.20
N SER A 141 -9.48 -6.40 24.28
CA SER A 141 -9.64 -6.11 22.86
C SER A 141 -10.53 -7.14 22.17
N ILE A 142 -11.80 -6.76 21.93
CA ILE A 142 -12.77 -7.58 21.19
C ILE A 142 -12.33 -7.95 19.77
N ALA A 143 -11.36 -7.23 19.19
CA ALA A 143 -10.89 -7.46 17.83
C ALA A 143 -9.98 -8.69 17.71
N ILE A 144 -9.30 -9.09 18.80
CA ILE A 144 -8.37 -10.23 18.84
C ILE A 144 -8.64 -11.19 20.00
N ASN A 145 -9.85 -11.14 20.57
CA ASN A 145 -10.25 -12.00 21.70
C ASN A 145 -10.19 -13.50 21.34
N THR A 146 -9.27 -14.22 21.98
CA THR A 146 -9.00 -15.65 21.76
C THR A 146 -10.13 -16.59 22.17
N THR A 147 -11.11 -16.14 22.96
CA THR A 147 -12.29 -16.94 23.32
C THR A 147 -13.40 -16.94 22.27
N THR A 148 -13.16 -16.31 21.11
CA THR A 148 -14.14 -16.22 20.00
C THR A 148 -13.51 -16.67 18.67
N PRO A 149 -14.27 -17.30 17.74
CA PRO A 149 -13.77 -17.68 16.42
C PRO A 149 -13.25 -16.49 15.62
N TYR A 150 -13.96 -15.36 15.69
CA TYR A 150 -13.56 -14.11 15.03
C TYR A 150 -12.24 -13.58 15.61
N GLY A 151 -12.20 -13.34 16.92
CA GLY A 151 -11.04 -12.72 17.56
C GLY A 151 -9.79 -13.60 17.51
N LEU A 152 -9.93 -14.91 17.74
CA LEU A 152 -8.84 -15.88 17.60
C LEU A 152 -8.26 -15.88 16.17
N GLN A 153 -9.11 -15.90 15.15
CA GLN A 153 -8.68 -15.84 13.75
C GLN A 153 -7.98 -14.52 13.42
N LYS A 154 -8.57 -13.37 13.80
CA LYS A 154 -7.94 -12.06 13.57
C LYS A 154 -6.60 -11.95 14.29
N LYS A 155 -6.49 -12.50 15.50
CA LYS A 155 -5.26 -12.54 16.28
C LYS A 155 -4.18 -13.35 15.58
N VAL A 156 -4.45 -14.61 15.25
CA VAL A 156 -3.48 -15.50 14.60
C VAL A 156 -3.09 -14.98 13.21
N TRP A 157 -4.03 -14.38 12.47
CA TRP A 157 -3.73 -13.69 11.22
C TRP A 157 -2.79 -12.50 11.43
N PHE A 158 -3.06 -11.63 12.40
CA PHE A 158 -2.18 -10.50 12.71
C PHE A 158 -0.80 -10.99 13.17
N ASP A 159 -0.73 -11.92 14.12
CA ASP A 159 0.50 -12.50 14.66
C ASP A 159 1.38 -13.09 13.53
N ILE A 160 0.81 -13.88 12.62
CA ILE A 160 1.52 -14.44 11.46
C ILE A 160 2.03 -13.33 10.53
N MET A 161 1.21 -12.32 10.22
CA MET A 161 1.63 -11.22 9.35
C MET A 161 2.71 -10.35 10.00
N PHE A 162 2.65 -10.17 11.32
CA PHE A 162 3.55 -9.33 12.10
C PHE A 162 4.89 -10.01 12.38
N TYR A 163 4.88 -11.14 13.08
CA TYR A 163 6.11 -11.83 13.50
C TYR A 163 6.87 -12.44 12.33
N LEU A 164 6.17 -13.03 11.35
CA LEU A 164 6.80 -13.63 10.16
C LEU A 164 6.94 -12.61 9.00
N CYS A 165 6.76 -11.31 9.29
CA CYS A 165 6.94 -10.18 8.37
C CYS A 165 6.24 -10.32 7.01
N ARG A 166 5.13 -11.07 6.91
CA ARG A 166 4.72 -11.68 5.62
C ARG A 166 4.30 -10.69 4.54
N ARG A 167 4.55 -11.08 3.28
CA ARG A 167 4.38 -10.23 2.09
C ARG A 167 2.95 -10.29 1.53
N GLY A 168 2.14 -9.29 1.84
CA GLY A 168 0.91 -8.99 1.09
C GLY A 168 -0.19 -10.05 1.18
N GLN A 169 -1.05 -10.09 0.16
CA GLN A 169 -2.29 -10.89 0.13
C GLN A 169 -2.22 -12.11 -0.78
N GLU A 170 -1.18 -12.20 -1.61
CA GLU A 170 -1.20 -13.00 -2.85
C GLU A 170 -1.27 -14.50 -2.56
N ASN A 171 -0.56 -14.95 -1.52
CA ASN A 171 -0.45 -16.35 -1.12
C ASN A 171 -1.29 -16.70 0.12
N LEU A 172 -1.93 -15.73 0.79
CA LEU A 172 -2.75 -16.00 1.99
C LEU A 172 -3.81 -17.08 1.70
N ARG A 173 -4.46 -17.01 0.54
CA ARG A 173 -5.51 -17.97 0.17
C ARG A 173 -4.96 -19.38 -0.12
N SER A 174 -3.70 -19.54 -0.53
CA SER A 174 -3.10 -20.86 -0.81
C SER A 174 -2.47 -21.52 0.41
N MET A 175 -2.50 -20.87 1.58
CA MET A 175 -2.02 -21.45 2.83
C MET A 175 -2.81 -22.70 3.21
N THR A 176 -2.10 -23.71 3.69
CA THR A 176 -2.66 -24.95 4.25
C THR A 176 -2.27 -25.10 5.71
N LYS A 177 -2.86 -26.09 6.40
CA LYS A 177 -2.47 -26.48 7.77
C LYS A 177 -0.97 -26.77 7.91
N ASN A 178 -0.30 -27.16 6.81
CA ASN A 178 1.13 -27.50 6.78
C ASN A 178 2.03 -26.32 6.36
N THR A 179 1.49 -25.13 6.06
CA THR A 179 2.31 -23.96 5.69
C THR A 179 3.22 -23.50 6.83
N PHE A 180 2.84 -23.75 8.09
CA PHE A 180 3.56 -23.36 9.28
C PHE A 180 3.80 -24.57 10.20
N ALA A 181 4.94 -24.61 10.86
CA ALA A 181 5.30 -25.62 11.85
C ALA A 181 5.62 -24.99 13.20
N ILE A 182 5.49 -25.79 14.25
CA ILE A 182 5.96 -25.46 15.61
C ILE A 182 7.25 -26.24 15.85
N LYS A 183 8.28 -25.56 16.33
CA LYS A 183 9.54 -26.16 16.77
C LYS A 183 9.96 -25.56 18.11
N THR A 184 10.91 -26.22 18.77
CA THR A 184 11.55 -25.75 19.99
C THR A 184 13.01 -25.44 19.68
N ASP A 185 13.55 -24.36 20.24
CA ASP A 185 14.98 -24.03 20.13
C ASP A 185 15.81 -24.75 21.21
N SER A 186 17.14 -24.55 21.19
CA SER A 186 18.07 -25.12 22.17
C SER A 186 17.86 -24.62 23.60
N SER A 187 17.09 -23.53 23.81
CA SER A 187 16.71 -23.03 25.14
C SER A 187 15.41 -23.63 25.68
N GLY A 188 14.77 -24.53 24.92
CA GLY A 188 13.47 -25.10 25.26
C GLY A 188 12.29 -24.18 24.92
N ARG A 189 12.49 -23.11 24.15
CA ARG A 189 11.44 -22.15 23.81
C ARG A 189 10.77 -22.52 22.48
N GLU A 190 9.45 -22.71 22.53
CA GLU A 190 8.64 -22.97 21.33
C GLU A 190 8.53 -21.72 20.44
N TYR A 191 8.48 -21.95 19.13
CA TYR A 191 8.19 -20.94 18.11
C TYR A 191 7.44 -21.53 16.93
N VAL A 192 6.61 -20.70 16.28
CA VAL A 192 6.07 -20.98 14.94
C VAL A 192 7.02 -20.42 13.90
N HIS A 193 7.25 -21.18 12.83
CA HIS A 193 7.94 -20.72 11.62
C HIS A 193 7.18 -21.18 10.38
N GLN A 194 7.46 -20.55 9.23
CA GLN A 194 6.97 -21.05 7.94
C GLN A 194 7.76 -22.31 7.56
N GLN A 195 7.06 -23.39 7.17
CA GLN A 195 7.67 -24.67 6.81
C GLN A 195 7.76 -24.86 5.30
N ILE A 196 6.73 -24.42 4.56
CA ILE A 196 6.66 -24.55 3.11
C ILE A 196 7.15 -23.24 2.49
N ASP A 197 8.15 -23.30 1.61
CA ASP A 197 8.49 -22.15 0.79
C ASP A 197 7.39 -21.87 -0.21
N GLU A 198 7.14 -20.59 -0.45
CA GLU A 198 6.05 -20.16 -1.31
C GLU A 198 6.59 -19.30 -2.45
N TYR A 199 6.24 -19.69 -3.67
CA TYR A 199 6.48 -18.86 -4.85
C TYR A 199 5.88 -17.46 -4.63
N ASP A 200 6.73 -16.43 -4.68
CA ASP A 200 6.30 -15.03 -4.55
C ASP A 200 7.00 -14.15 -5.60
N LYS A 201 6.65 -12.86 -5.64
CA LYS A 201 7.19 -11.91 -6.62
C LYS A 201 8.70 -11.67 -6.52
N ASN A 202 9.32 -12.02 -5.40
CA ASN A 202 10.74 -11.83 -5.11
C ASN A 202 11.54 -13.15 -5.13
N HIS A 203 10.87 -14.31 -4.98
CA HIS A 203 11.47 -15.64 -5.03
C HIS A 203 11.02 -16.38 -6.31
N ARG A 204 11.48 -15.86 -7.44
CA ARG A 204 11.38 -16.46 -8.78
C ARG A 204 12.74 -16.99 -9.20
N ASP A 205 12.74 -18.00 -10.07
CA ASP A 205 13.75 -18.60 -10.99
C ASP A 205 15.27 -18.45 -10.69
N GLU A 206 15.71 -17.28 -10.20
CA GLU A 206 17.06 -16.90 -9.77
C GLU A 206 17.15 -16.65 -8.25
N ALA A 207 16.31 -17.31 -7.44
CA ALA A 207 16.48 -17.35 -5.98
C ALA A 207 17.45 -18.47 -5.62
N SER A 208 18.43 -18.20 -4.75
CA SER A 208 19.20 -19.30 -4.16
C SER A 208 18.25 -20.18 -3.34
N PRO A 209 18.45 -21.51 -3.28
CA PRO A 209 17.78 -22.35 -2.27
C PRO A 209 17.95 -21.79 -0.85
N ASP A 210 19.10 -21.15 -0.56
CA ASP A 210 19.41 -20.51 0.74
C ASP A 210 18.78 -19.11 0.94
N ASP A 211 18.08 -18.57 -0.08
CA ASP A 211 17.23 -17.38 0.03
C ASP A 211 15.78 -17.72 0.46
N THR A 212 15.43 -19.02 0.54
CA THR A 212 14.04 -19.47 0.73
C THR A 212 13.62 -19.52 2.19
N VAL A 213 12.35 -19.21 2.44
CA VAL A 213 11.74 -19.05 3.78
C VAL A 213 12.48 -18.08 4.71
N GLY A 214 12.02 -16.82 4.75
CA GLY A 214 12.58 -15.80 5.64
C GLY A 214 12.68 -16.26 7.11
N GLU A 215 13.85 -16.07 7.72
CA GLU A 215 14.25 -16.65 9.03
C GLU A 215 13.46 -16.13 10.25
N ALA A 216 12.41 -15.35 10.02
CA ALA A 216 11.53 -14.83 11.04
C ALA A 216 10.84 -15.97 11.82
N ARG A 217 10.76 -15.81 13.15
CA ARG A 217 10.17 -16.78 14.08
C ARG A 217 9.20 -16.09 15.02
N MET A 218 8.07 -16.73 15.26
CA MET A 218 7.04 -16.27 16.19
C MET A 218 7.15 -17.06 17.50
N TYR A 219 7.95 -16.55 18.42
CA TYR A 219 8.26 -17.22 19.69
C TYR A 219 7.12 -17.16 20.72
N ALA A 220 6.99 -18.23 21.51
CA ALA A 220 6.07 -18.28 22.64
C ALA A 220 6.42 -17.24 23.70
N ARG A 221 5.40 -16.63 24.32
CA ARG A 221 5.52 -15.72 25.46
C ARG A 221 4.92 -16.42 26.69
N LYS A 222 5.76 -16.86 27.63
CA LYS A 222 5.32 -17.59 28.83
C LYS A 222 4.55 -16.66 29.75
N GLY A 223 3.39 -17.11 30.26
CA GLY A 223 2.53 -16.33 31.16
C GLY A 223 1.67 -15.25 30.47
N ASP A 224 1.81 -15.06 29.16
CA ASP A 224 1.02 -14.08 28.41
C ASP A 224 -0.31 -14.70 27.91
N PRO A 225 -1.48 -14.16 28.30
CA PRO A 225 -2.78 -14.66 27.84
C PRO A 225 -3.00 -14.46 26.33
N LEU A 226 -2.25 -13.54 25.71
CA LEU A 226 -2.24 -13.31 24.26
C LEU A 226 -1.00 -13.93 23.59
N CYS A 227 -0.43 -15.00 24.17
CA CYS A 227 0.75 -15.67 23.61
C CYS A 227 0.49 -16.11 22.16
N PRO A 228 1.34 -15.72 21.19
CA PRO A 228 1.07 -15.97 19.77
C PRO A 228 1.12 -17.47 19.43
N VAL A 229 2.04 -18.23 20.02
CA VAL A 229 2.14 -19.69 19.81
C VAL A 229 0.94 -20.43 20.41
N LEU A 230 0.49 -20.07 21.61
CA LEU A 230 -0.71 -20.68 22.21
C LEU A 230 -1.98 -20.35 21.41
N SER A 231 -2.10 -19.11 20.93
CA SER A 231 -3.20 -18.70 20.05
C SER A 231 -3.19 -19.48 18.72
N PHE A 232 -2.01 -19.67 18.14
CA PHE A 232 -1.83 -20.46 16.91
C PHE A 232 -2.18 -21.95 17.12
N LYS A 233 -1.76 -22.55 18.24
CA LYS A 233 -2.14 -23.94 18.62
C LYS A 233 -3.66 -24.09 18.76
N LEU A 234 -4.31 -23.19 19.51
CA LEU A 234 -5.77 -23.19 19.67
C LEU A 234 -6.50 -22.98 18.33
N TYR A 235 -5.97 -22.12 17.46
CA TYR A 235 -6.54 -21.93 16.12
C TYR A 235 -6.50 -23.22 15.31
N LEU A 236 -5.36 -23.91 15.24
CA LEU A 236 -5.21 -25.20 14.56
C LEU A 236 -6.15 -26.27 15.13
N GLU A 237 -6.27 -26.38 16.46
CA GLU A 237 -7.19 -27.31 17.12
C GLU A 237 -8.64 -27.09 16.68
N LYS A 238 -9.09 -25.83 16.61
CA LYS A 238 -10.47 -25.49 16.29
C LYS A 238 -10.78 -25.45 14.79
N LEU A 239 -9.81 -25.62 13.89
CA LEU A 239 -10.03 -25.68 12.43
C LEU A 239 -10.86 -26.92 12.06
N HIS A 240 -11.70 -26.80 11.02
CA HIS A 240 -12.47 -27.95 10.54
C HIS A 240 -11.52 -29.05 10.03
N PRO A 241 -11.64 -30.31 10.51
CA PRO A 241 -10.65 -31.36 10.20
C PRO A 241 -10.60 -31.67 8.70
N ALA A 242 -11.76 -31.87 8.07
CA ALA A 242 -11.90 -32.26 6.66
C ALA A 242 -11.65 -31.14 5.62
N LEU A 243 -10.96 -30.06 5.99
CA LEU A 243 -10.52 -29.01 5.06
C LEU A 243 -9.05 -28.68 5.35
N ASN A 244 -8.21 -28.64 4.31
CA ASN A 244 -6.78 -28.40 4.46
C ASN A 244 -6.38 -26.91 4.36
N ASP A 245 -7.23 -26.05 3.78
CA ASP A 245 -7.03 -24.60 3.78
C ASP A 245 -6.83 -24.07 5.21
N PHE A 246 -5.82 -23.22 5.40
CA PHE A 246 -5.48 -22.64 6.70
C PHE A 246 -6.55 -21.64 7.14
N TRP A 247 -6.91 -20.69 6.27
CA TRP A 247 -7.93 -19.68 6.56
C TRP A 247 -9.33 -20.18 6.20
N GLN A 248 -10.08 -20.54 7.23
CA GLN A 248 -11.44 -21.06 7.12
C GLN A 248 -12.47 -20.03 7.61
N ARG A 249 -13.69 -20.05 7.09
CA ARG A 249 -14.76 -19.13 7.54
C ARG A 249 -15.14 -19.45 8.99
N THR A 250 -15.36 -18.43 9.82
CA THR A 250 -15.94 -18.61 11.16
C THR A 250 -17.34 -19.23 11.07
N LYS A 251 -17.73 -20.02 12.07
CA LYS A 251 -19.16 -20.30 12.30
C LYS A 251 -19.85 -19.04 12.83
N ASP A 252 -21.12 -18.87 12.48
CA ASP A 252 -21.96 -17.75 12.97
C ASP A 252 -22.51 -18.02 14.38
N SER A 253 -22.68 -19.30 14.74
CA SER A 253 -23.00 -19.77 16.09
C SER A 253 -21.94 -20.79 16.51
N PHE A 254 -21.41 -20.65 17.73
CA PHE A 254 -20.39 -21.52 18.30
C PHE A 254 -20.57 -21.58 19.83
N ASP A 255 -20.13 -22.66 20.44
CA ASP A 255 -19.88 -22.74 21.88
C ASP A 255 -18.37 -22.78 22.15
N ILE A 256 -17.91 -22.30 23.31
CA ILE A 256 -16.50 -22.35 23.69
C ILE A 256 -15.97 -23.79 23.81
N THR A 257 -16.85 -24.73 24.16
CA THR A 257 -16.56 -26.18 24.25
C THR A 257 -16.58 -26.90 22.90
N ASP A 258 -17.02 -26.26 21.81
CA ASP A 258 -17.04 -26.87 20.48
C ASP A 258 -15.64 -27.41 20.10
N THR A 259 -15.61 -28.60 19.52
CA THR A 259 -14.41 -29.21 18.92
C THR A 259 -13.95 -28.49 17.65
N THR A 260 -14.80 -27.66 17.05
CA THR A 260 -14.50 -26.95 15.79
C THR A 260 -15.24 -25.62 15.74
N TRP A 261 -14.52 -24.52 15.54
CA TRP A 261 -15.07 -23.15 15.49
C TRP A 261 -15.20 -22.58 14.08
N TYR A 262 -14.66 -23.29 13.08
CA TYR A 262 -14.63 -22.86 11.68
C TYR A 262 -15.41 -23.82 10.78
N CYS A 263 -15.98 -23.29 9.72
CA CYS A 263 -16.76 -24.04 8.74
C CYS A 263 -15.83 -24.82 7.79
N LYS A 264 -16.36 -25.89 7.16
CA LYS A 264 -15.75 -26.57 6.00
C LYS A 264 -15.79 -25.71 4.73
N ALA A 265 -15.41 -24.44 4.83
CA ALA A 265 -15.39 -23.47 3.75
C ALA A 265 -14.18 -22.53 3.90
N PRO A 266 -13.33 -22.37 2.88
CA PRO A 266 -12.19 -21.45 2.93
C PRO A 266 -12.64 -19.99 2.88
N MET A 267 -11.81 -19.09 3.42
CA MET A 267 -12.00 -17.65 3.27
C MET A 267 -11.77 -17.19 1.82
N GLY A 268 -12.49 -16.14 1.40
CA GLY A 268 -12.27 -15.52 0.10
C GLY A 268 -11.01 -14.64 0.08
N LYS A 269 -10.38 -14.51 -1.10
CA LYS A 269 -9.24 -13.58 -1.30
C LYS A 269 -9.58 -12.15 -0.89
N ASN A 270 -10.83 -11.72 -1.12
CA ASN A 270 -11.31 -10.39 -0.75
C ASN A 270 -11.46 -10.23 0.76
N SER A 271 -11.99 -11.23 1.49
CA SER A 271 -12.04 -11.19 2.96
C SER A 271 -10.64 -11.11 3.57
N LEU A 272 -9.70 -11.92 3.05
CA LEU A 272 -8.29 -11.87 3.45
C LEU A 272 -7.63 -10.52 3.11
N SER A 273 -8.11 -9.81 2.09
CA SER A 273 -7.55 -8.51 1.67
C SER A 273 -7.92 -7.36 2.62
N VAL A 274 -9.02 -7.49 3.37
CA VAL A 274 -9.54 -6.45 4.28
C VAL A 274 -9.39 -6.76 5.78
N MET A 275 -8.66 -7.84 6.14
CA MET A 275 -8.44 -8.26 7.53
C MET A 275 -7.93 -7.13 8.45
N MET A 276 -6.84 -6.43 8.10
CA MET A 276 -6.34 -5.32 8.95
C MET A 276 -7.29 -4.11 8.99
N PRO A 277 -7.94 -3.70 7.87
CA PRO A 277 -9.01 -2.71 7.94
C PRO A 277 -10.15 -3.09 8.90
N GLU A 278 -10.67 -4.31 8.84
CA GLU A 278 -11.72 -4.81 9.75
C GLU A 278 -11.24 -4.80 11.22
N ILE A 279 -10.00 -5.23 11.47
CA ILE A 279 -9.38 -5.16 12.81
C ILE A 279 -9.30 -3.71 13.30
N SER A 280 -8.92 -2.77 12.42
CA SER A 280 -8.78 -1.35 12.75
C SER A 280 -10.11 -0.73 13.18
N GLU A 281 -11.17 -1.03 12.44
CA GLU A 281 -12.54 -0.60 12.74
C GLU A 281 -13.05 -1.24 14.04
N LYS A 282 -12.89 -2.57 14.19
CA LYS A 282 -13.37 -3.32 15.35
C LYS A 282 -12.67 -2.93 16.66
N ALA A 283 -11.37 -2.64 16.61
CA ALA A 283 -10.59 -2.15 17.75
C ALA A 283 -10.67 -0.62 17.95
N LYS A 284 -11.36 0.10 17.06
CA LYS A 284 -11.43 1.58 17.05
C LYS A 284 -10.05 2.24 17.09
N LEU A 285 -9.10 1.77 16.28
CA LEU A 285 -7.75 2.32 16.18
C LEU A 285 -7.76 3.77 15.65
N SER A 286 -6.67 4.52 15.82
CA SER A 286 -6.56 5.93 15.40
C SER A 286 -6.86 6.17 13.91
N ARG A 287 -6.69 5.13 13.09
CA ARG A 287 -6.98 5.14 11.65
C ARG A 287 -7.26 3.74 11.11
N ARG A 288 -7.83 3.70 9.92
CA ARG A 288 -8.04 2.47 9.14
C ARG A 288 -6.73 2.00 8.49
N TYR A 289 -6.04 1.06 9.13
CA TYR A 289 -4.80 0.48 8.60
C TYR A 289 -5.06 -0.54 7.47
N THR A 290 -4.01 -0.91 6.75
CA THR A 290 -4.05 -1.90 5.66
C THR A 290 -3.16 -3.10 6.00
N ASN A 291 -3.33 -4.24 5.31
CA ASN A 291 -2.46 -5.41 5.55
C ASN A 291 -0.96 -5.08 5.34
N HIS A 292 -0.63 -4.10 4.49
CA HIS A 292 0.75 -3.65 4.29
C HIS A 292 1.30 -2.83 5.47
N SER A 293 0.43 -2.20 6.27
CA SER A 293 0.83 -1.48 7.49
C SER A 293 1.44 -2.41 8.53
N ILE A 294 1.01 -3.67 8.61
CA ILE A 294 1.58 -4.65 9.55
C ILE A 294 3.05 -4.92 9.21
N ARG A 295 3.35 -5.24 7.94
CA ARG A 295 4.74 -5.45 7.48
C ARG A 295 5.59 -4.19 7.64
N ALA A 296 5.02 -3.00 7.43
CA ALA A 296 5.71 -1.75 7.72
C ALA A 296 6.06 -1.64 9.21
N THR A 297 5.12 -1.92 10.11
CA THR A 297 5.35 -1.94 11.57
C THR A 297 6.44 -2.94 11.95
N SER A 298 6.42 -4.18 11.45
CA SER A 298 7.45 -5.18 11.80
C SER A 298 8.86 -4.69 11.44
N ILE A 299 9.01 -4.09 10.25
CA ILE A 299 10.31 -3.60 9.77
C ILE A 299 10.75 -2.38 10.57
N THR A 300 9.88 -1.38 10.75
CA THR A 300 10.18 -0.19 11.56
C THR A 300 10.51 -0.57 13.00
N ALA A 301 9.79 -1.49 13.62
CA ALA A 301 10.05 -1.92 15.01
C ALA A 301 11.40 -2.64 15.16
N MET A 302 11.83 -3.43 14.17
CA MET A 302 13.17 -4.04 14.18
C MET A 302 14.28 -3.00 14.00
N ASP A 303 14.10 -2.06 13.06
CA ASP A 303 15.03 -0.96 12.76
C ASP A 303 15.20 -0.03 13.98
N GLU A 304 14.09 0.39 14.60
CA GLU A 304 14.08 1.18 15.85
C GLU A 304 14.64 0.42 17.06
N SER A 305 14.66 -0.92 17.03
CA SER A 305 15.32 -1.76 18.05
C SER A 305 16.82 -1.95 17.78
N GLY A 306 17.39 -1.30 16.76
CA GLY A 306 18.81 -1.40 16.41
C GLY A 306 19.20 -2.72 15.70
N ILE A 307 18.24 -3.49 15.20
CA ILE A 307 18.54 -4.72 14.44
C ILE A 307 19.10 -4.33 13.07
N GLU A 308 20.29 -4.84 12.74
CA GLU A 308 20.94 -4.47 11.49
C GLU A 308 20.12 -4.83 10.24
N ALA A 309 20.22 -3.95 9.23
CA ALA A 309 19.54 -4.07 7.94
C ALA A 309 19.61 -5.47 7.30
N ARG A 310 20.76 -6.16 7.37
CA ARG A 310 20.94 -7.51 6.81
C ARG A 310 20.02 -8.56 7.47
N HIS A 311 19.82 -8.46 8.78
CA HIS A 311 18.95 -9.38 9.52
C HIS A 311 17.47 -9.06 9.26
N ILE A 312 17.11 -7.78 9.20
CA ILE A 312 15.77 -7.32 8.76
C ILE A 312 15.46 -7.82 7.35
N MET A 313 16.42 -7.73 6.43
CA MET A 313 16.29 -8.22 5.05
C MET A 313 16.01 -9.72 5.01
N ARG A 314 16.77 -10.53 5.74
CA ARG A 314 16.64 -12.00 5.79
C ARG A 314 15.35 -12.45 6.51
N ALA A 315 14.92 -11.76 7.57
CA ALA A 315 13.63 -11.99 8.22
C ALA A 315 12.43 -11.59 7.34
N SER A 316 12.56 -10.57 6.49
CA SER A 316 11.45 -10.02 5.70
C SER A 316 11.44 -10.43 4.21
N GLY A 317 12.46 -11.13 3.69
CA GLY A 317 12.54 -11.48 2.26
C GLY A 317 12.76 -10.26 1.34
N HIS A 318 13.59 -9.31 1.78
CA HIS A 318 14.02 -8.18 0.96
C HIS A 318 15.45 -8.42 0.42
N ARG A 319 15.61 -8.43 -0.91
CA ARG A 319 16.92 -8.61 -1.58
C ARG A 319 17.83 -7.36 -1.57
N SER A 320 17.36 -6.20 -1.11
CA SER A 320 18.13 -4.95 -1.15
C SER A 320 17.79 -4.02 -0.01
N GLU A 321 18.81 -3.43 0.61
CA GLU A 321 18.68 -2.44 1.67
C GLU A 321 17.86 -1.21 1.22
N ALA A 322 18.04 -0.79 -0.04
CA ALA A 322 17.29 0.31 -0.63
C ALA A 322 15.76 0.10 -0.61
N SER A 323 15.31 -1.16 -0.54
CA SER A 323 13.88 -1.49 -0.40
C SER A 323 13.37 -1.37 1.04
N ILE A 324 14.21 -1.58 2.06
CA ILE A 324 13.83 -1.37 3.47
C ILE A 324 14.00 0.08 3.94
N ARG A 325 14.94 0.86 3.36
CA ARG A 325 15.10 2.31 3.61
C ARG A 325 13.81 3.11 3.43
N SER A 326 12.82 2.58 2.72
CA SER A 326 11.51 3.22 2.58
C SER A 326 10.64 3.21 3.85
N TYR A 327 10.92 2.30 4.79
CA TYR A 327 10.26 2.20 6.09
C TYR A 327 10.93 3.05 7.17
N SER A 328 12.25 3.28 7.06
CA SER A 328 13.06 4.11 7.97
C SER A 328 13.30 5.55 7.47
N LYS A 329 12.46 6.04 6.54
CA LYS A 329 12.54 7.41 5.98
C LYS A 329 12.43 8.54 7.01
N ARG A 330 11.88 8.26 8.19
CA ARG A 330 11.82 9.19 9.31
C ARG A 330 12.48 8.50 10.49
N LEU A 331 13.52 9.12 11.02
CA LEU A 331 14.13 8.71 12.27
C LEU A 331 13.10 8.84 13.40
N SER A 332 13.10 7.91 14.35
CA SER A 332 12.26 8.04 15.54
C SER A 332 12.63 9.32 16.29
N GLU A 333 11.68 9.92 17.01
CA GLU A 333 11.98 11.16 17.76
C GLU A 333 13.11 10.95 18.79
N ASN A 334 13.23 9.75 19.35
CA ASN A 334 14.34 9.39 20.23
C ASN A 334 15.68 9.50 19.51
N LYS A 335 15.77 9.00 18.25
CA LYS A 335 17.00 9.11 17.45
C LYS A 335 17.26 10.54 16.99
N GLN A 336 16.21 11.33 16.72
CA GLN A 336 16.34 12.77 16.43
C GLN A 336 16.89 13.54 17.63
N ARG A 337 16.38 13.26 18.85
CA ARG A 337 16.94 13.80 20.11
C ARG A 337 18.37 13.36 20.31
N GLU A 338 18.68 12.06 20.24
CA GLU A 338 20.03 11.52 20.40
C GLU A 338 21.07 12.17 19.46
N MET A 339 20.71 12.40 18.19
CA MET A 339 21.57 13.16 17.27
C MET A 339 21.78 14.61 17.70
N SER A 340 20.70 15.30 18.11
CA SER A 340 20.79 16.69 18.59
C SER A 340 21.61 16.79 19.88
N ASP A 341 21.42 15.87 20.82
CA ASP A 341 22.11 15.82 22.11
C ASP A 341 23.60 15.51 21.91
N SER A 342 23.93 14.64 20.94
CA SER A 342 25.31 14.36 20.54
C SER A 342 26.01 15.60 19.96
N LEU A 343 25.32 16.39 19.13
CA LEU A 343 25.84 17.65 18.61
C LEU A 343 26.01 18.71 19.72
N ASN A 344 25.03 18.82 20.62
CA ASN A 344 25.08 19.73 21.77
C ASN A 344 26.25 19.39 22.72
N SER A 345 26.52 18.11 22.95
CA SER A 345 27.64 17.65 23.79
C SER A 345 29.00 18.13 23.25
N ILE A 346 29.21 18.08 21.93
CA ILE A 346 30.45 18.60 21.31
C ILE A 346 30.60 20.11 21.57
N LEU A 347 29.51 20.88 21.45
CA LEU A 347 29.53 22.32 21.70
C LEU A 347 29.84 22.65 23.17
N GLN A 348 29.30 21.88 24.13
CA GLN A 348 29.52 22.07 25.56
C GLN A 348 30.94 21.67 26.01
N THR A 349 31.54 20.65 25.39
CA THR A 349 32.91 20.21 25.69
C THR A 349 33.90 21.36 25.47
N ASN A 350 33.78 22.06 24.33
CA ASN A 350 34.62 23.23 24.02
C ASN A 350 34.43 24.44 24.96
N GLN A 351 33.28 24.55 25.65
CA GLN A 351 33.05 25.61 26.63
C GLN A 351 33.68 25.29 27.99
N SER A 352 33.61 24.03 28.41
CA SER A 352 34.21 23.58 29.68
C SER A 352 35.75 23.61 29.63
N ASP A 353 36.36 23.32 28.49
CA ASP A 353 37.81 23.47 28.30
C ASP A 353 38.26 24.95 28.36
N ASN A 354 37.48 25.89 27.83
CA ASN A 354 37.77 27.33 27.96
C ASN A 354 37.61 27.85 29.40
N ILE A 355 36.54 27.49 30.11
CA ILE A 355 36.31 27.92 31.50
C ILE A 355 37.42 27.41 32.44
N ASN A 356 37.89 26.18 32.23
CA ASN A 356 39.02 25.64 32.99
C ASN A 356 40.35 26.36 32.69
N HIS A 357 40.50 26.95 31.50
CA HIS A 357 41.71 27.67 31.10
C HIS A 357 41.74 29.12 31.63
N GLU A 358 40.59 29.76 31.88
CA GLU A 358 40.51 31.05 32.58
C GLU A 358 40.76 30.89 34.08
N LEU A 359 40.10 29.93 34.74
CA LEU A 359 40.24 29.69 36.20
C LEU A 359 41.66 29.27 36.65
N GLN A 360 42.48 28.71 35.75
CA GLN A 360 43.89 28.43 36.05
C GLN A 360 44.82 29.64 35.85
N SER A 361 44.36 30.72 35.22
CA SER A 361 45.18 31.91 34.96
C SER A 361 45.15 32.95 36.08
N GLU A 362 44.06 33.02 36.87
CA GLU A 362 43.92 34.00 37.96
C GLU A 362 44.61 33.59 39.27
N ASN A 363 44.78 32.28 39.54
CA ASN A 363 45.43 31.77 40.76
C ASN A 363 46.97 31.92 40.78
N ALA A 364 47.54 32.74 39.90
CA ALA A 364 48.99 32.88 39.69
C ALA A 364 49.51 34.33 39.82
N LYS A 365 48.96 35.13 40.75
CA LYS A 365 49.57 36.37 41.29
C LYS A 365 49.01 36.67 42.69
N GLY A 366 49.89 36.78 43.68
CA GLY A 366 49.50 36.89 45.09
C GLY A 366 49.30 38.31 45.62
N ASP A 367 48.56 38.36 46.72
CA ASP A 367 48.52 39.35 47.81
C ASP A 367 48.78 40.84 47.51
N HIS A 368 47.73 41.65 47.67
CA HIS A 368 47.75 42.86 48.51
C HIS A 368 46.33 43.19 49.02
N ASN A 369 46.20 43.51 50.30
CA ASN A 369 44.94 43.93 50.93
C ASN A 369 44.45 45.27 50.35
N ILE A 370 43.13 45.42 50.13
CA ILE A 370 42.34 46.63 50.47
C ILE A 370 40.82 46.36 50.33
N THR A 371 40.10 46.73 51.40
CA THR A 371 38.69 47.16 51.54
C THR A 371 37.57 46.62 50.61
N VAL A 372 36.52 46.10 51.27
CA VAL A 372 35.20 45.81 50.67
C VAL A 372 34.50 47.09 50.19
N THR A 373 34.28 47.20 48.88
CA THR A 373 33.17 47.98 48.29
C THR A 373 32.59 47.21 47.11
N THR A 374 31.29 46.89 47.17
CA THR A 374 30.53 46.23 46.10
C THR A 374 30.44 47.09 44.84
N PRO A 375 30.85 46.57 43.65
CA PRO A 375 30.42 47.08 42.36
C PRO A 375 29.17 46.34 41.86
N GLU A 376 28.35 47.02 41.08
CA GLU A 376 27.12 46.50 40.50
C GLU A 376 27.37 45.44 39.42
N ALA A 377 26.39 44.56 39.21
CA ALA A 377 26.43 43.59 38.12
C ALA A 377 26.28 44.29 36.75
N GLN A 378 27.35 44.28 35.94
CA GLN A 378 27.28 44.66 34.53
C GLN A 378 27.03 43.40 33.66
N PRO A 379 26.05 43.43 32.74
CA PRO A 379 25.80 42.31 31.83
C PRO A 379 26.64 42.40 30.53
N LEU A 380 27.43 41.37 30.25
CA LEU A 380 27.92 41.01 28.91
C LEU A 380 27.18 39.72 28.48
N LEU A 381 26.63 39.55 27.28
CA LEU A 381 26.36 40.47 26.16
C LEU A 381 24.93 40.19 25.69
N GLY A 382 24.02 41.14 25.84
CA GLY A 382 22.70 41.08 25.23
C GLY A 382 22.63 42.05 24.06
N LEU A 383 22.35 41.56 22.85
CA LEU A 383 21.99 42.43 21.72
C LEU A 383 20.76 43.25 22.11
N SER A 384 20.81 44.56 21.87
CA SER A 384 19.70 45.45 22.16
C SER A 384 18.51 45.17 21.24
N ALA A 385 17.30 45.53 21.68
CA ALA A 385 16.09 45.38 20.87
C ALA A 385 16.20 46.11 19.50
N ALA A 386 16.92 47.23 19.45
CA ALA A 386 17.17 47.99 18.23
C ALA A 386 18.12 47.25 17.24
N GLU A 387 19.10 46.50 17.73
CA GLU A 387 19.98 45.67 16.89
C GLU A 387 19.23 44.44 16.34
N ILE A 388 18.25 43.91 17.09
CA ILE A 388 17.36 42.84 16.63
C ILE A 388 16.39 43.38 15.57
N GLU A 389 15.79 44.56 15.77
CA GLU A 389 14.95 45.20 14.74
C GLU A 389 15.74 45.52 13.46
N ALA A 390 17.00 45.96 13.57
CA ALA A 390 17.86 46.22 12.41
C ALA A 390 18.13 44.95 11.57
N LEU A 391 18.25 43.79 12.21
CA LEU A 391 18.41 42.49 11.52
C LEU A 391 17.12 42.03 10.82
N PHE A 392 15.94 42.26 11.40
CA PHE A 392 14.66 41.93 10.76
C PHE A 392 14.25 42.92 9.66
N SER A 393 14.78 44.16 9.67
CA SER A 393 14.49 45.18 8.64
C SER A 393 15.11 44.85 7.28
N TYR A 394 16.26 44.16 7.26
CA TYR A 394 17.03 43.92 6.03
C TYR A 394 16.46 42.82 5.09
N GLU A 395 15.42 42.09 5.51
CA GLU A 395 14.80 41.03 4.71
C GLU A 395 13.50 41.48 4.01
N THR A 396 13.45 42.75 3.58
CA THR A 396 12.25 43.37 2.96
C THR A 396 12.50 44.10 1.62
N THR A 397 13.28 43.52 0.72
CA THR A 397 13.39 43.98 -0.69
C THR A 397 13.45 42.83 -1.70
N LEU A 398 12.36 42.07 -1.82
CA LEU A 398 12.00 41.39 -3.06
C LEU A 398 10.69 42.00 -3.58
N GLU A 399 10.75 42.55 -4.79
CA GLU A 399 9.65 43.30 -5.40
C GLU A 399 8.38 42.45 -5.55
N GLU A 400 7.25 42.96 -5.07
CA GLU A 400 5.95 42.38 -5.36
C GLU A 400 5.63 42.53 -6.85
N ILE A 401 5.48 41.41 -7.56
CA ILE A 401 4.91 41.41 -8.91
C ILE A 401 3.40 41.67 -8.76
N PRO A 402 2.83 42.74 -9.33
CA PRO A 402 1.43 43.06 -9.15
C PRO A 402 0.54 42.02 -9.86
N VAL A 403 -0.14 41.20 -9.07
CA VAL A 403 -1.16 40.27 -9.57
C VAL A 403 -2.44 41.07 -9.82
N THR A 404 -2.69 41.42 -11.08
CA THR A 404 -3.98 42.00 -11.48
C THR A 404 -5.10 40.97 -11.28
N PRO A 405 -6.23 41.33 -10.64
CA PRO A 405 -7.40 40.46 -10.61
C PRO A 405 -7.93 40.29 -12.03
N MET A 406 -7.88 39.07 -12.55
CA MET A 406 -8.46 38.77 -13.86
C MET A 406 -9.96 38.52 -13.68
N ASP A 407 -10.76 39.59 -13.80
CA ASP A 407 -12.22 39.51 -13.88
C ASP A 407 -12.63 38.71 -15.12
N ILE A 408 -12.84 37.40 -14.96
CA ILE A 408 -13.48 36.58 -15.98
C ILE A 408 -14.99 36.79 -15.84
N THR A 409 -15.47 37.82 -16.51
CA THR A 409 -16.89 38.00 -16.82
C THR A 409 -17.39 36.80 -17.62
N VAL A 410 -18.25 35.99 -17.00
CA VAL A 410 -18.93 34.87 -17.69
C VAL A 410 -20.00 35.45 -18.60
N ALA A 411 -19.69 35.57 -19.89
CA ALA A 411 -20.69 35.80 -20.92
C ALA A 411 -21.56 34.53 -21.08
N PRO A 412 -22.89 34.61 -21.00
CA PRO A 412 -23.75 33.46 -21.17
C PRO A 412 -23.83 33.09 -22.67
N GLN A 413 -23.38 31.88 -23.03
CA GLN A 413 -23.74 31.32 -24.33
C GLN A 413 -25.11 30.66 -24.25
N ASN A 414 -26.01 31.15 -25.10
CA ASN A 414 -27.42 30.83 -25.08
C ASN A 414 -27.71 29.35 -25.37
N VAL A 415 -28.72 28.85 -24.68
CA VAL A 415 -29.56 27.76 -25.14
C VAL A 415 -30.22 28.18 -26.46
N CYS A 416 -30.03 27.38 -27.52
CA CYS A 416 -30.96 27.35 -28.64
C CYS A 416 -31.50 25.93 -28.80
N VAL A 417 -32.73 25.73 -28.34
CA VAL A 417 -33.58 24.60 -28.72
C VAL A 417 -34.17 24.89 -30.09
N SER A 418 -34.19 23.90 -30.97
CA SER A 418 -35.18 23.82 -32.04
C SER A 418 -35.51 22.35 -32.34
N ASP A 419 -36.66 21.91 -31.81
CA ASP A 419 -37.46 20.85 -32.45
C ASP A 419 -37.83 21.30 -33.89
N ASN A 420 -38.32 20.46 -34.83
CA ASN A 420 -39.02 19.20 -34.66
C ASN A 420 -39.13 18.40 -35.99
N GLN A 421 -39.56 17.14 -35.85
CA GLN A 421 -40.34 16.29 -36.78
C GLN A 421 -39.70 15.45 -37.91
N ASN A 422 -40.23 14.22 -37.96
CA ASN A 422 -40.39 13.28 -39.10
C ASN A 422 -39.13 12.51 -39.57
N LYS A 423 -39.21 11.21 -39.92
CA LYS A 423 -40.24 10.16 -39.72
C LYS A 423 -39.65 8.78 -40.08
N GLU A 424 -40.20 7.72 -39.49
CA GLU A 424 -40.35 6.36 -40.08
C GLU A 424 -39.13 5.47 -40.43
N ASN A 425 -39.39 4.15 -40.30
CA ASN A 425 -38.74 2.99 -40.94
C ASN A 425 -37.37 2.48 -40.45
N SER A 426 -37.43 1.46 -39.59
CA SER A 426 -36.52 0.32 -39.64
C SER A 426 -36.68 -0.48 -40.96
N PRO A 427 -35.68 -1.29 -41.33
CA PRO A 427 -35.99 -2.67 -41.71
C PRO A 427 -35.20 -3.74 -40.94
N HIS A 428 -35.74 -4.95 -40.94
CA HIS A 428 -35.24 -6.14 -40.24
C HIS A 428 -33.94 -6.73 -40.84
N PRO A 429 -33.19 -7.55 -40.07
CA PRO A 429 -32.05 -8.31 -40.57
C PRO A 429 -32.47 -9.46 -41.50
N ALA A 430 -31.55 -9.87 -42.37
CA ALA A 430 -31.75 -10.94 -43.35
C ALA A 430 -31.85 -12.33 -42.71
N VAL A 431 -32.70 -13.18 -43.29
CA VAL A 431 -32.87 -14.59 -42.94
C VAL A 431 -31.89 -15.45 -43.73
N SER A 432 -31.26 -16.43 -43.06
CA SER A 432 -30.77 -17.65 -43.72
C SER A 432 -31.38 -18.87 -43.03
N SER A 433 -32.18 -19.61 -43.80
CA SER A 433 -32.59 -20.99 -43.57
C SER A 433 -31.37 -21.93 -43.37
N ASN A 434 -31.42 -23.11 -42.75
CA ASN A 434 -32.50 -24.09 -42.54
C ASN A 434 -32.29 -24.85 -41.20
N VAL A 435 -33.32 -25.49 -40.64
CA VAL A 435 -33.36 -26.93 -40.26
C VAL A 435 -34.68 -27.27 -39.54
N GLN A 436 -35.35 -28.30 -40.09
CA GLN A 436 -36.40 -29.20 -39.58
C GLN A 436 -37.38 -28.76 -38.46
N LEU A 437 -38.67 -28.80 -38.84
CA LEU A 437 -39.82 -28.93 -37.95
C LEU A 437 -39.86 -30.30 -37.23
N SER A 438 -40.26 -30.28 -35.97
CA SER A 438 -41.16 -31.30 -35.42
C SER A 438 -42.21 -30.63 -34.55
N MET A 439 -43.49 -30.71 -34.95
CA MET A 439 -44.61 -30.31 -34.10
C MET A 439 -44.91 -31.42 -33.09
N ASN A 440 -45.26 -31.05 -31.85
CA ASN A 440 -46.51 -31.52 -31.24
C ASN A 440 -46.87 -30.78 -29.94
N ASN A 441 -48.17 -30.47 -29.84
CA ASN A 441 -49.00 -30.39 -28.63
C ASN A 441 -49.05 -29.13 -27.72
N VAL A 442 -50.23 -28.47 -27.82
CA VAL A 442 -51.10 -27.95 -26.73
C VAL A 442 -50.88 -26.51 -26.21
N GLN A 443 -51.67 -25.58 -26.78
CA GLN A 443 -52.40 -24.51 -26.05
C GLN A 443 -53.68 -25.10 -25.38
N PRO A 444 -54.37 -24.51 -24.36
CA PRO A 444 -54.83 -23.10 -24.19
C PRO A 444 -54.81 -22.55 -22.70
N TRP A 445 -55.31 -21.37 -22.25
CA TRP A 445 -55.60 -20.03 -22.84
C TRP A 445 -55.85 -18.92 -21.75
N TRP A 446 -55.68 -17.65 -22.16
CA TRP A 446 -56.39 -16.37 -21.80
C TRP A 446 -56.83 -15.93 -20.37
N ASN A 447 -56.33 -14.74 -20.01
CA ASN A 447 -57.02 -13.45 -19.68
C ASN A 447 -57.95 -13.16 -18.47
N THR A 448 -57.70 -11.93 -17.96
CA THR A 448 -58.64 -10.86 -17.49
C THR A 448 -59.41 -11.01 -16.17
N HIS A 449 -59.21 -10.03 -15.28
CA HIS A 449 -60.22 -9.08 -14.72
C HIS A 449 -59.48 -7.92 -14.01
N THR A 450 -59.49 -6.68 -14.53
CA THR A 450 -60.40 -5.53 -14.25
C THR A 450 -60.12 -4.71 -12.97
N MET A 451 -60.19 -3.38 -13.12
CA MET A 451 -60.00 -2.34 -12.09
C MET A 451 -61.12 -2.32 -11.03
N ASN A 452 -60.88 -1.78 -9.81
CA ASN A 452 -61.23 -0.36 -9.48
C ASN A 452 -61.04 0.09 -8.01
N LEU A 453 -60.69 1.39 -7.89
CA LEU A 453 -61.02 2.38 -6.85
C LEU A 453 -60.34 2.43 -5.44
N CYS A 454 -59.86 3.65 -5.16
CA CYS A 454 -59.36 4.30 -3.92
C CYS A 454 -60.46 4.48 -2.82
N PRO A 455 -60.26 5.14 -1.62
CA PRO A 455 -59.24 6.18 -1.31
C PRO A 455 -58.70 6.43 0.15
N ASN A 456 -57.43 6.90 0.22
CA ASN A 456 -56.84 8.02 1.00
C ASN A 456 -56.89 8.20 2.55
N ILE A 457 -55.99 9.11 3.02
CA ILE A 457 -55.97 9.92 4.29
C ILE A 457 -55.45 9.19 5.56
N THR A 458 -54.48 9.68 6.38
CA THR A 458 -53.68 10.95 6.39
C THR A 458 -52.35 10.82 7.17
N ASN A 459 -51.46 11.81 6.99
CA ASN A 459 -50.22 12.07 7.75
C ASN A 459 -50.40 12.20 9.29
N SER A 460 -49.32 11.91 10.03
CA SER A 460 -48.85 12.81 11.10
C SER A 460 -47.33 12.71 11.31
N VAL A 461 -46.70 13.87 11.59
CA VAL A 461 -45.28 14.03 11.91
C VAL A 461 -45.19 14.49 13.36
N VAL A 462 -44.27 13.95 14.15
CA VAL A 462 -43.94 14.50 15.48
C VAL A 462 -42.43 14.57 15.66
N ASN A 463 -41.90 15.80 15.67
CA ASN A 463 -40.60 16.12 16.28
C ASN A 463 -40.75 16.11 17.80
N PHE A 464 -39.68 15.81 18.54
CA PHE A 464 -39.50 16.37 19.89
C PHE A 464 -38.09 16.92 20.08
N ASN A 465 -38.04 18.04 20.79
CA ASN A 465 -36.88 18.94 20.87
C ASN A 465 -36.24 18.92 22.26
N ILE A 466 -35.11 19.62 22.38
CA ILE A 466 -34.15 19.58 23.50
C ILE A 466 -34.61 20.42 24.71
N TYR A 467 -33.99 20.13 25.88
CA TYR A 467 -33.82 20.95 27.10
C TYR A 467 -34.78 20.76 28.29
N LYS A 468 -34.23 20.17 29.36
CA LYS A 468 -33.79 20.96 30.52
C LYS A 468 -32.52 20.36 31.14
#